data_AF-A0A7K2CQ99-F1
#
_entry.id   AF-A0A7K2CQ99-F1
#
_cell.length_a   1.000
_cell.length_b   1.000
_cell.length_c   1.000
_cell.angle_alpha   90.00
_cell.angle_beta   90.00
_cell.angle_gamma   90.00
#
_symmetry.space_group_name_H-M   'P 1'
#
loop_
_entity.id
_entity.type
_entity.pdbx_description
1 polymer ?
#
loop_
_entity_poly.entity_id
_entity_poly.type
_entity_poly.pdbx_seq_one_letter_code
_entity_poly.pdbx_strand_id
1 'polypeptide(L)'
;MPSGSEAAFNRVRDVLLCFGKEETQWLGPSGTGTLIKLINNQVFLVGTQVFGEGYLMAAKAGLDMPRFLEVLRSSSAGFYMLLSEMIVNRQWDDSTYDLALAEKDLRLALESSEQIDTPLPLTRAAHEVLAQAVQLGLGDKFFIGVLEALEHEAGFTVPIPPQEK
;
A
#
# COMPACT_ATOMS: atom_id res chain seq x y z
N MET A 1 12.77 -10.37 4.29
CA MET A 1 13.90 -9.50 3.87
C MET A 1 15.00 -9.58 4.93
N PRO A 2 15.74 -10.70 5.02
CA PRO A 2 16.72 -10.90 6.09
C PRO A 2 18.02 -10.12 5.84
N SER A 3 18.56 -9.50 6.88
CA SER A 3 19.86 -8.83 6.86
C SER A 3 20.53 -8.95 8.23
N GLY A 4 21.83 -8.66 8.32
CA GLY A 4 22.65 -8.90 9.50
C GLY A 4 23.94 -9.64 9.16
N SER A 5 24.46 -10.44 10.08
CA SER A 5 25.62 -11.30 9.80
C SER A 5 25.26 -12.36 8.76
N GLU A 6 26.02 -12.43 7.67
CA GLU A 6 25.86 -13.47 6.64
C GLU A 6 26.03 -14.88 7.23
N ALA A 7 26.99 -15.06 8.15
CA ALA A 7 27.18 -16.33 8.85
C ALA A 7 25.95 -16.71 9.69
N ALA A 8 25.27 -15.73 10.32
CA ALA A 8 24.03 -15.99 11.03
C ALA A 8 22.90 -16.36 10.07
N PHE A 9 22.76 -15.64 8.95
CA PHE A 9 21.79 -15.98 7.90
C PHE A 9 21.97 -17.41 7.39
N ASN A 10 23.19 -17.81 7.04
CA ASN A 10 23.48 -19.15 6.53
C ASN A 10 23.10 -20.24 7.54
N ARG A 11 23.29 -20.00 8.85
CA ARG A 11 22.89 -20.95 9.91
C ARG A 11 21.39 -21.12 10.05
N VAL A 12 20.59 -20.08 9.76
CA VAL A 12 19.13 -20.10 9.96
C VAL A 12 18.35 -20.13 8.64
N ARG A 13 19.04 -20.25 7.50
CA ARG A 13 18.43 -20.17 6.17
C ARG A 13 17.26 -21.13 6.02
N ASP A 14 17.44 -22.39 6.39
CA ASP A 14 16.40 -23.41 6.22
C ASP A 14 15.16 -23.10 7.07
N VAL A 15 15.34 -22.53 8.27
CA VAL A 15 14.24 -22.07 9.12
C VAL A 15 13.53 -20.88 8.46
N LEU A 16 14.28 -19.92 7.91
CA LEU A 16 13.69 -18.78 7.20
C LEU A 16 12.88 -19.23 5.98
N LEU A 17 13.32 -20.28 5.28
CA LEU A 17 12.61 -20.84 4.13
C LEU A 17 11.33 -21.60 4.49
N CYS A 18 11.11 -21.96 5.77
CA CYS A 18 9.81 -22.45 6.21
C CYS A 18 8.72 -21.37 6.19
N PHE A 19 9.10 -20.08 6.23
CA PHE A 19 8.18 -18.94 6.23
C PHE A 19 8.28 -18.09 4.96
N GLY A 20 9.40 -18.17 4.24
CA GLY A 20 9.70 -17.43 3.03
C GLY A 20 9.59 -18.28 1.77
N LYS A 21 9.91 -17.67 0.63
CA LYS A 21 10.08 -18.38 -0.64
C LYS A 21 11.54 -18.79 -0.83
N GLU A 22 11.79 -19.70 -1.77
CA GLU A 22 13.12 -20.20 -2.10
C GLU A 22 14.11 -19.07 -2.47
N GLU A 23 13.60 -17.98 -3.03
CA GLU A 23 14.36 -16.79 -3.41
C GLU A 23 14.75 -15.89 -2.21
N THR A 24 14.45 -16.30 -0.98
CA THR A 24 14.87 -15.57 0.23
C THR A 24 16.39 -15.57 0.35
N GLN A 25 16.99 -14.40 0.12
CA GLN A 25 18.44 -14.17 0.12
C GLN A 25 18.87 -13.20 1.22
N TRP A 26 20.13 -13.28 1.62
CA TRP A 26 20.76 -12.31 2.52
C TRP A 26 20.90 -10.96 1.81
N LEU A 27 20.40 -9.90 2.46
CA LEU A 27 20.32 -8.58 1.84
C LEU A 27 21.46 -7.63 2.25
N GLY A 28 22.39 -8.07 3.07
CA GLY A 28 23.50 -7.25 3.55
C GLY A 28 23.53 -7.09 5.07
N PRO A 29 24.27 -6.10 5.59
CA PRO A 29 24.48 -5.91 7.03
C PRO A 29 23.18 -5.58 7.79
N SER A 30 23.32 -5.47 9.10
CA SER A 30 22.18 -5.11 9.98
C SER A 30 21.52 -3.80 9.51
N GLY A 31 20.20 -3.77 9.50
CA GLY A 31 19.41 -2.61 9.08
C GLY A 31 19.05 -2.57 7.59
N THR A 32 19.84 -3.19 6.70
CA THR A 32 19.56 -3.17 5.25
C THR A 32 18.20 -3.79 4.90
N GLY A 33 17.82 -4.90 5.54
CA GLY A 33 16.53 -5.55 5.30
C GLY A 33 15.36 -4.69 5.75
N THR A 34 15.51 -3.96 6.87
CA THR A 34 14.51 -3.01 7.35
C THR A 34 14.34 -1.86 6.36
N LEU A 35 15.44 -1.25 5.90
CA LEU A 35 15.39 -0.15 4.94
C LEU A 35 14.73 -0.59 3.62
N ILE A 36 15.11 -1.76 3.09
CA ILE A 36 14.49 -2.32 1.88
C ILE A 36 12.99 -2.56 2.10
N LYS A 37 12.58 -3.04 3.28
CA LYS A 37 11.16 -3.24 3.61
C LYS A 37 10.39 -1.93 3.63
N LEU A 38 10.95 -0.88 4.23
CA LEU A 38 10.33 0.45 4.26
C LEU A 38 10.19 1.03 2.85
N ILE A 39 11.23 0.91 2.01
CA ILE A 39 11.18 1.35 0.60
C ILE A 39 10.11 0.58 -0.17
N ASN A 40 10.06 -0.75 -0.02
CA ASN A 40 9.04 -1.57 -0.66
C ASN A 40 7.62 -1.13 -0.27
N ASN A 41 7.39 -0.94 1.02
CA ASN A 41 6.08 -0.53 1.52
C ASN A 41 5.75 0.91 1.09
N GLN A 42 6.74 1.80 1.02
CA GLN A 42 6.57 3.16 0.49
C GLN A 42 6.11 3.15 -0.97
N VAL A 43 6.79 2.42 -1.86
CA VAL A 43 6.39 2.31 -3.28
C VAL A 43 4.96 1.74 -3.40
N PHE A 44 4.67 0.70 -2.65
CA PHE A 44 3.38 0.01 -2.70
C PHE A 44 2.22 0.87 -2.19
N LEU A 45 2.38 1.50 -1.03
CA LEU A 45 1.35 2.34 -0.41
C LEU A 45 1.07 3.60 -1.22
N VAL A 46 2.12 4.31 -1.67
CA VAL A 46 1.95 5.52 -2.50
C VAL A 46 1.31 5.17 -3.85
N GLY A 47 1.71 4.06 -4.48
CA GLY A 47 1.08 3.61 -5.73
C GLY A 47 -0.40 3.26 -5.56
N THR A 48 -0.76 2.63 -4.44
CA THR A 48 -2.16 2.32 -4.12
C THR A 48 -2.99 3.58 -3.91
N GLN A 49 -2.42 4.58 -3.24
CA GLN A 49 -3.07 5.88 -3.02
C GLN A 49 -3.37 6.60 -4.34
N VAL A 50 -2.41 6.64 -5.27
CA VAL A 50 -2.60 7.22 -6.60
C VAL A 50 -3.74 6.53 -7.36
N PHE A 51 -3.82 5.19 -7.28
CA PHE A 51 -4.94 4.46 -7.88
C PHE A 51 -6.28 4.85 -7.21
N GLY A 52 -6.33 4.93 -5.89
CA GLY A 52 -7.53 5.31 -5.13
C GLY A 52 -8.07 6.69 -5.52
N GLU A 53 -7.20 7.68 -5.64
CA GLU A 53 -7.57 9.03 -6.09
C GLU A 53 -8.15 9.03 -7.51
N GLY A 54 -7.49 8.35 -8.45
CA GLY A 54 -7.97 8.22 -9.83
C GLY A 54 -9.31 7.49 -9.93
N TYR A 55 -9.49 6.43 -9.14
CA TYR A 55 -10.74 5.67 -9.07
C TYR A 55 -11.90 6.52 -8.52
N LEU A 56 -11.67 7.26 -7.43
CA LEU A 56 -12.64 8.19 -6.85
C LEU A 56 -13.01 9.30 -7.86
N MET A 57 -12.01 9.89 -8.53
CA MET A 57 -12.22 10.92 -9.54
C MET A 57 -13.08 10.40 -10.70
N ALA A 58 -12.77 9.21 -11.22
CA ALA A 58 -13.54 8.58 -12.30
C ALA A 58 -15.01 8.36 -11.89
N ALA A 59 -15.24 7.86 -10.67
CA ALA A 59 -16.58 7.66 -10.14
C ALA A 59 -17.34 8.98 -9.98
N LYS A 60 -16.70 10.01 -9.42
CA LYS A 60 -17.29 11.34 -9.22
C LYS A 60 -17.58 12.06 -10.55
N ALA A 61 -16.80 11.78 -11.59
CA ALA A 61 -17.03 12.26 -12.95
C ALA A 61 -18.19 11.53 -13.66
N GLY A 62 -18.77 10.50 -13.06
CA GLY A 62 -19.88 9.74 -13.65
C GLY A 62 -19.45 8.82 -14.79
N LEU A 63 -18.20 8.37 -14.79
CA LEU A 63 -17.72 7.41 -15.80
C LEU A 63 -18.36 6.03 -15.60
N ASP A 64 -18.48 5.29 -16.69
CA ASP A 64 -18.79 3.86 -16.67
C ASP A 64 -17.60 3.12 -16.03
N MET A 65 -17.73 2.79 -14.74
CA MET A 65 -16.62 2.27 -13.93
C MET A 65 -16.08 0.92 -14.43
N PRO A 66 -16.91 -0.08 -14.78
CA PRO A 66 -16.43 -1.30 -15.45
C PRO A 66 -15.57 -1.01 -16.68
N ARG A 67 -16.07 -0.14 -17.58
CA ARG A 67 -15.34 0.22 -18.80
C ARG A 67 -14.07 1.01 -18.52
N PHE A 68 -14.11 1.92 -17.55
CA PHE A 68 -12.93 2.66 -17.09
C PHE A 68 -11.84 1.71 -16.61
N LEU A 69 -12.18 0.72 -15.77
CA LEU A 69 -11.22 -0.26 -15.26
C LEU A 69 -10.63 -1.12 -16.39
N GLU A 70 -11.43 -1.52 -17.39
CA GLU A 70 -10.93 -2.25 -18.57
C GLU A 70 -9.89 -1.43 -19.36
N VAL A 71 -10.20 -0.15 -19.62
CA VAL A 71 -9.26 0.78 -20.28
C VAL A 71 -8.01 0.98 -19.43
N LEU A 72 -8.17 1.16 -18.13
CA LEU A 72 -7.04 1.40 -17.24
C LEU A 72 -6.10 0.20 -17.16
N ARG A 73 -6.64 -1.03 -17.10
CA ARG A 73 -5.86 -2.29 -17.09
C ARG A 73 -4.99 -2.47 -18.33
N SER A 74 -5.50 -2.05 -19.49
CA SER A 74 -4.77 -2.13 -20.77
C SER A 74 -3.83 -0.95 -21.03
N SER A 75 -3.82 0.05 -20.13
CA SER A 75 -2.94 1.22 -20.20
C SER A 75 -1.68 1.07 -19.36
N SER A 76 -0.79 2.06 -19.41
CA SER A 76 0.39 2.13 -18.53
C SER A 76 0.02 2.20 -17.03
N ALA A 77 -1.18 2.68 -16.68
CA ALA A 77 -1.66 2.73 -15.31
C ALA A 77 -2.04 1.34 -14.75
N GLY A 78 -2.22 0.34 -15.61
CA GLY A 78 -2.51 -1.04 -15.22
C GLY A 78 -1.48 -1.63 -14.26
N PHE A 79 -0.24 -1.13 -14.29
CA PHE A 79 0.83 -1.50 -13.36
C PHE A 79 0.45 -1.32 -11.87
N TYR A 80 -0.38 -0.32 -11.55
CA TYR A 80 -0.79 -0.03 -10.17
C TYR A 80 -2.10 -0.71 -9.76
N MET A 81 -2.71 -1.52 -10.63
CA MET A 81 -4.04 -2.09 -10.40
C MET A 81 -4.05 -3.40 -9.60
N LEU A 82 -2.94 -3.76 -8.95
CA LEU A 82 -2.79 -5.05 -8.23
C LEU A 82 -3.91 -5.33 -7.23
N LEU A 83 -4.45 -4.30 -6.58
CA LEU A 83 -5.50 -4.41 -5.56
C LEU A 83 -6.86 -3.87 -6.02
N SER A 84 -6.97 -3.56 -7.32
CA SER A 84 -8.16 -2.89 -7.87
C SER A 84 -9.44 -3.68 -7.61
N GLU A 85 -9.42 -5.01 -7.70
CA GLU A 85 -10.61 -5.84 -7.44
C GLU A 85 -11.09 -5.76 -5.99
N MET A 86 -10.16 -5.82 -5.02
CA MET A 86 -10.51 -5.67 -3.61
C MET A 86 -11.05 -4.26 -3.35
N ILE A 87 -10.47 -3.24 -3.99
CA ILE A 87 -10.92 -1.86 -3.84
C ILE A 87 -12.35 -1.68 -4.39
N VAL A 88 -12.58 -2.17 -5.61
CA VAL A 88 -13.87 -2.10 -6.30
C VAL A 88 -14.98 -2.80 -5.52
N ASN A 89 -14.66 -3.93 -4.90
CA ASN A 89 -15.60 -4.73 -4.12
C ASN A 89 -15.66 -4.33 -2.63
N ARG A 90 -14.95 -3.27 -2.22
CA ARG A 90 -14.87 -2.78 -0.84
C ARG A 90 -14.45 -3.86 0.17
N GLN A 91 -13.46 -4.68 -0.20
CA GLN A 91 -12.98 -5.81 0.59
C GLN A 91 -11.83 -5.39 1.51
N TRP A 92 -12.15 -4.77 2.64
CA TRP A 92 -11.15 -4.28 3.58
C TRP A 92 -11.57 -4.35 5.05
N ASP A 93 -12.63 -5.08 5.37
CA ASP A 93 -13.04 -5.29 6.76
C ASP A 93 -12.26 -6.45 7.43
N ASP A 94 -11.64 -7.35 6.65
CA ASP A 94 -10.77 -8.43 7.15
C ASP A 94 -9.28 -8.04 7.11
N SER A 95 -8.77 -7.71 8.30
CA SER A 95 -7.40 -7.24 8.59
C SER A 95 -6.28 -8.30 8.43
N THR A 96 -5.41 -8.25 7.41
CA THR A 96 -4.06 -8.87 7.50
C THR A 96 -2.92 -7.84 7.54
N TYR A 97 -3.22 -6.59 7.23
CA TYR A 97 -2.31 -5.45 7.24
C TYR A 97 -3.12 -4.15 7.32
N ASP A 98 -3.24 -3.63 8.54
CA ASP A 98 -4.19 -2.56 8.85
C ASP A 98 -3.70 -1.17 8.42
N LEU A 99 -4.63 -0.21 8.30
CA LEU A 99 -4.34 1.20 8.03
C LEU A 99 -3.34 1.79 9.02
N ALA A 100 -3.45 1.46 10.31
CA ALA A 100 -2.52 1.91 11.33
C ALA A 100 -1.08 1.39 11.10
N LEU A 101 -0.93 0.18 10.56
CA LEU A 101 0.38 -0.36 10.19
C LEU A 101 0.94 0.31 8.93
N ALA A 102 0.08 0.59 7.95
CA ALA A 102 0.44 1.33 6.76
C ALA A 102 0.90 2.77 7.08
N GLU A 103 0.18 3.48 7.94
CA GLU A 103 0.57 4.81 8.45
C GLU A 103 1.95 4.74 9.10
N LYS A 104 2.14 3.78 10.01
CA LYS A 104 3.40 3.60 10.73
C LYS A 104 4.56 3.36 9.78
N ASP A 105 4.38 2.53 8.75
CA ASP A 105 5.45 2.21 7.80
C ASP A 105 5.84 3.43 6.94
N LEU A 106 4.87 4.26 6.52
CA LEU A 106 5.20 5.52 5.83
C LEU A 106 5.89 6.52 6.75
N ARG A 107 5.46 6.61 8.02
CA ARG A 107 6.14 7.45 9.01
C ARG A 107 7.59 7.01 9.21
N LEU A 108 7.84 5.71 9.37
CA LEU A 108 9.21 5.16 9.50
C LEU A 108 10.05 5.39 8.24
N ALA A 109 9.44 5.32 7.05
CA ALA A 109 10.12 5.65 5.80
C ALA A 109 10.50 7.15 5.73
N LEU A 110 9.62 8.04 6.16
CA LEU A 110 9.91 9.48 6.26
C LEU A 110 11.04 9.76 7.25
N GLU A 111 10.96 9.21 8.47
CA GLU A 111 12.02 9.32 9.50
C GLU A 111 13.37 8.80 8.96
N SER A 112 13.37 7.67 8.24
CA SER A 112 14.59 7.12 7.64
C SER A 112 15.14 8.01 6.53
N SER A 113 14.27 8.64 5.74
CA SER A 113 14.68 9.53 4.65
C SER A 113 15.33 10.82 5.16
N GLU A 114 14.89 11.33 6.30
CA GLU A 114 15.45 12.52 6.95
C GLU A 114 16.88 12.27 7.44
N GLN A 115 17.21 11.04 7.85
CA GLN A 115 18.57 10.67 8.27
C GLN A 115 19.59 10.67 7.13
N ILE A 116 19.13 10.58 5.88
CA ILE A 116 19.97 10.48 4.68
C ILE A 116 19.67 11.60 3.67
N ASP A 117 19.03 12.68 4.12
CA ASP A 117 18.71 13.86 3.32
C ASP A 117 17.98 13.55 1.99
N THR A 118 17.14 12.52 1.99
CA THR A 118 16.41 12.09 0.79
C THR A 118 14.98 12.65 0.77
N PRO A 119 14.60 13.46 -0.23
CA PRO A 119 13.26 14.04 -0.28
C PRO A 119 12.21 13.01 -0.70
N LEU A 120 11.14 12.88 0.09
CA LEU A 120 9.99 12.00 -0.18
C LEU A 120 8.65 12.76 -0.19
N PRO A 121 8.42 13.72 -1.11
CA PRO A 121 7.24 14.59 -1.09
C PRO A 121 5.91 13.83 -1.26
N LEU A 122 5.85 12.86 -2.18
CA LEU A 122 4.63 12.06 -2.40
C LEU A 122 4.33 11.15 -1.20
N THR A 123 5.37 10.59 -0.59
CA THR A 123 5.22 9.78 0.63
C THR A 123 4.66 10.59 1.78
N ARG A 124 5.07 11.86 1.91
CA ARG A 124 4.54 12.77 2.94
C ARG A 124 3.05 13.04 2.73
N ALA A 125 2.64 13.36 1.51
CA ALA A 125 1.22 13.53 1.19
C ALA A 125 0.41 12.25 1.44
N ALA A 126 0.91 11.08 1.02
CA ALA A 126 0.24 9.81 1.27
C ALA A 126 0.14 9.48 2.78
N HIS A 127 1.19 9.78 3.56
CA HIS A 127 1.18 9.63 5.02
C HIS A 127 0.11 10.50 5.68
N GLU A 128 -0.06 11.74 5.23
CA GLU A 128 -1.11 12.63 5.73
C GLU A 128 -2.51 12.04 5.54
N VAL A 129 -2.79 11.44 4.36
CA VAL A 129 -4.09 10.80 4.13
C VAL A 129 -4.28 9.55 5.00
N LEU A 130 -3.25 8.74 5.18
CA LEU A 130 -3.32 7.58 6.10
C LEU A 130 -3.52 8.02 7.55
N ALA A 131 -2.83 9.07 7.99
CA ALA A 131 -3.00 9.62 9.33
C ALA A 131 -4.42 10.15 9.56
N GLN A 132 -5.02 10.80 8.55
CA GLN A 132 -6.43 11.20 8.59
C GLN A 132 -7.37 9.99 8.66
N ALA A 133 -7.12 8.94 7.87
CA ALA A 133 -7.93 7.72 7.91
C ALA A 133 -7.92 7.06 9.30
N VAL A 134 -6.75 7.00 9.95
CA VAL A 134 -6.63 6.51 11.33
C VAL A 134 -7.42 7.40 12.30
N GLN A 135 -7.34 8.73 12.16
CA GLN A 135 -8.12 9.67 12.98
C GLN A 135 -9.64 9.54 12.79
N LEU A 136 -10.09 9.11 11.62
CA LEU A 136 -11.49 8.80 11.33
C LEU A 136 -11.95 7.46 11.94
N GLY A 137 -11.08 6.76 12.67
CA GLY A 137 -11.41 5.47 13.30
C GLY A 137 -11.32 4.28 12.34
N LEU A 138 -10.69 4.45 11.18
CA LEU A 138 -10.53 3.39 10.18
C LEU A 138 -9.27 2.54 10.42
N GLY A 139 -8.55 2.77 11.52
CA GLY A 139 -7.22 2.20 11.76
C GLY A 139 -7.12 0.67 11.64
N ASP A 140 -8.21 -0.04 11.96
CA ASP A 140 -8.28 -1.51 11.95
C ASP A 140 -8.72 -2.09 10.59
N LYS A 141 -9.11 -1.25 9.63
CA LYS A 141 -9.43 -1.69 8.27
C LYS A 141 -8.15 -2.05 7.51
N PHE A 142 -8.27 -2.97 6.54
CA PHE A 142 -7.20 -3.26 5.60
C PHE A 142 -6.76 -1.98 4.89
N PHE A 143 -5.46 -1.79 4.66
CA PHE A 143 -4.89 -0.50 4.26
C PHE A 143 -5.49 0.13 2.98
N ILE A 144 -6.04 -0.66 2.06
CA ILE A 144 -6.71 -0.16 0.85
C ILE A 144 -8.03 0.56 1.17
N GLY A 145 -8.56 0.37 2.38
CA GLY A 145 -9.71 1.11 2.92
C GLY A 145 -9.44 2.60 3.13
N VAL A 146 -8.21 3.08 2.88
CA VAL A 146 -7.88 4.51 2.80
C VAL A 146 -8.79 5.27 1.82
N LEU A 147 -9.39 4.59 0.84
CA LEU A 147 -10.41 5.15 -0.03
C LEU A 147 -11.56 5.80 0.76
N GLU A 148 -11.96 5.24 1.90
CA GLU A 148 -13.04 5.80 2.74
C GLU A 148 -12.68 7.19 3.30
N ALA A 149 -11.40 7.45 3.59
CA ALA A 149 -10.96 8.80 3.99
C ALA A 149 -11.07 9.79 2.84
N LEU A 150 -10.70 9.38 1.62
CA LEU A 150 -10.87 10.19 0.42
C LEU A 150 -12.35 10.45 0.09
N GLU A 151 -13.21 9.44 0.27
CA GLU A 151 -14.66 9.56 0.11
C GLU A 151 -15.26 10.56 1.12
N HIS A 152 -14.81 10.50 2.38
CA HIS A 152 -15.21 11.43 3.44
C HIS A 152 -14.83 12.87 3.09
N GLU A 153 -13.59 13.11 2.66
CA GLU A 153 -13.14 14.44 2.23
C GLU A 153 -13.87 14.94 0.98
N ALA A 154 -14.13 14.06 0.01
CA ALA A 154 -14.81 14.40 -1.22
C ALA A 154 -16.33 14.58 -1.08
N GLY A 155 -16.91 14.23 0.08
CA GLY A 155 -18.35 14.19 0.32
C GLY A 155 -19.09 13.25 -0.63
N PHE A 156 -18.42 12.17 -1.07
CA PHE A 156 -18.91 11.26 -2.11
C PHE A 156 -18.45 9.84 -1.85
N THR A 157 -19.39 8.90 -1.80
CA THR A 157 -19.09 7.46 -1.68
C THR A 157 -19.14 6.81 -3.05
N VAL A 158 -18.08 6.09 -3.41
CA VAL A 158 -18.00 5.34 -4.65
C VAL A 158 -18.99 4.16 -4.60
N PRO A 159 -19.92 4.06 -5.56
CA PRO A 159 -20.89 2.97 -5.59
C PRO A 159 -20.20 1.65 -5.92
N ILE A 160 -20.65 0.57 -5.27
CA ILE A 160 -20.22 -0.80 -5.59
C ILE A 160 -20.82 -1.16 -6.96
N PRO A 161 -20.03 -1.62 -7.95
CA PRO A 161 -20.58 -2.08 -9.22
C PRO A 161 -21.55 -3.26 -9.03
N PRO A 162 -22.56 -3.42 -9.91
CA PRO A 162 -23.41 -4.61 -9.88
C PRO A 162 -22.55 -5.86 -10.08
N GLN A 163 -22.74 -6.88 -9.25
CA GLN A 163 -22.10 -8.17 -9.46
C GLN A 163 -22.73 -8.84 -10.69
N GLU A 164 -21.95 -9.10 -11.73
CA GLU A 164 -22.37 -9.97 -12.81
C GLU A 164 -22.57 -11.39 -12.25
N LYS A 165 -23.71 -12.01 -12.56
CA LYS A 165 -24.05 -13.39 -12.19
C LYS A 165 -23.30 -14.39 -13.03
#